data_AF-A0A448XJH5-F1
#
_entry.id   AF-A0A448XJH5-F1
#
_cell.length_a   1.000
_cell.length_b   1.000
_cell.length_c   1.000
_cell.angle_alpha   90.00
_cell.angle_beta   90.00
_cell.angle_gamma   90.00
#
_symmetry.space_group_name_H-M   'P 1'
#
loop_
_entity.id
_entity.type
_entity.pdbx_description
1 polymer ?
#
loop_
_entity_poly.entity_id
_entity_poly.type
_entity_poly.pdbx_seq_one_letter_code
_entity_poly.pdbx_strand_id
1 'polypeptide(L)'
;MNFDFALRLAEVSTLCGQPAIATHPISQLYALHLFHKAAFREALDLFYQLNTNPIDVLGMCANFLPDHLRSYTTYPAPLKVSPLS
;
A
#
# COMPACT_ATOMS: atom_id res chain seq x y z
N MET A 1 0.21 -15.77 6.12
CA MET A 1 1.41 -15.12 6.70
C MET A 1 0.98 -14.33 7.93
N ASN A 2 1.72 -14.39 9.04
CA ASN A 2 1.34 -13.75 10.31
C ASN A 2 2.26 -12.55 10.57
N PHE A 3 1.82 -11.36 10.14
CA PHE A 3 2.62 -10.13 10.19
C PHE A 3 2.75 -9.59 11.61
N ASP A 4 1.71 -9.69 12.44
CA ASP A 4 1.76 -9.28 13.84
C ASP A 4 2.82 -10.05 14.62
N PHE A 5 2.95 -11.35 14.36
CA PHE A 5 4.00 -12.17 14.96
C PHE A 5 5.39 -11.74 14.49
N ALA A 6 5.58 -11.50 13.19
CA ALA A 6 6.87 -11.06 12.64
C ALA A 6 7.30 -9.70 13.21
N LEU A 7 6.37 -8.75 13.38
CA LEU A 7 6.65 -7.45 13.99
C LEU A 7 7.05 -7.59 15.46
N ARG A 8 6.29 -8.36 16.25
CA ARG A 8 6.65 -8.62 17.65
C ARG A 8 8.01 -9.30 17.78
N LEU A 9 8.33 -10.24 16.89
CA LEU A 9 9.61 -10.92 16.89
C LEU A 9 10.77 -9.95 16.59
N ALA A 10 10.57 -9.02 15.65
CA ALA A 10 11.53 -7.96 15.35
C ALA A 10 11.74 -7.00 16.53
N GLU A 11 10.68 -6.66 17.26
CA GLU A 11 10.77 -5.79 18.44
C GLU A 11 11.56 -6.43 19.60
N VAL A 12 11.41 -7.74 19.80
CA VAL A 12 12.11 -8.46 20.88
C VAL A 12 13.50 -8.96 20.49
N SER A 13 13.93 -8.82 19.23
CA SER A 13 15.20 -9.38 18.75
C SER A 13 16.39 -8.88 19.57
N THR A 14 16.40 -7.59 19.89
CA THR A 14 17.43 -6.93 20.69
C THR A 14 17.48 -7.44 22.13
N LEU A 15 16.32 -7.80 22.71
CA LEU A 15 16.22 -8.38 24.06
C LEU A 15 16.81 -9.80 24.12
N CYS A 16 16.80 -10.52 22.99
CA CYS A 16 17.32 -11.87 22.86
C CYS A 16 18.81 -11.91 22.45
N GLY A 17 19.51 -10.76 22.44
CA GLY A 17 20.90 -10.67 21.99
C GLY A 17 21.07 -10.86 20.47
N GLN A 18 19.98 -10.80 19.71
CA GLN A 18 20.01 -10.79 18.25
C GLN A 18 20.19 -9.35 17.74
N PRO A 19 20.71 -9.16 16.52
CA PRO A 19 20.76 -7.84 15.91
C PRO A 19 19.36 -7.23 15.79
N ALA A 20 19.30 -5.88 15.82
CA ALA A 20 18.06 -5.16 15.59
C ALA A 20 17.50 -5.47 14.20
N ILE A 21 16.24 -5.87 14.14
CA ILE A 21 15.55 -6.16 12.88
C ILE A 21 14.75 -4.92 12.48
N ALA A 22 14.93 -4.48 11.24
CA ALA A 22 14.14 -3.38 10.70
C ALA A 22 12.67 -3.81 10.57
N THR A 23 11.78 -3.10 11.26
CA THR A 23 10.33 -3.35 11.21
C THR A 23 9.68 -2.74 9.97
N HIS A 24 10.28 -1.68 9.41
CA HIS A 24 9.72 -0.94 8.27
C HIS A 24 9.37 -1.83 7.05
N PRO A 25 10.25 -2.74 6.58
CA PRO A 25 9.90 -3.63 5.46
C PRO A 25 8.78 -4.61 5.79
N ILE A 26 8.72 -5.09 7.04
CA ILE A 26 7.67 -6.00 7.52
C ILE A 26 6.32 -5.28 7.52
N SER A 27 6.30 -4.03 8.01
CA SER A 27 5.10 -3.18 8.03
C SER A 27 4.62 -2.81 6.62
N GLN A 28 5.52 -2.53 5.67
CA GLN A 28 5.15 -2.30 4.27
C GLN A 28 4.48 -3.53 3.64
N LEU A 29 5.05 -4.72 3.86
CA LEU A 29 4.46 -5.97 3.39
C LEU A 29 3.12 -6.26 4.06
N TYR A 30 2.96 -5.88 5.34
CA TYR A 30 1.70 -6.03 6.05
C TYR A 30 0.61 -5.12 5.47
N ALA A 31 0.92 -3.85 5.22
CA ALA A 31 -0.01 -2.91 4.59
C ALA A 31 -0.46 -3.41 3.20
N LEU A 32 0.48 -3.91 2.38
CA LEU A 32 0.17 -4.53 1.09
C LEU A 32 -0.74 -5.76 1.22
N HIS A 33 -0.49 -6.62 2.20
CA HIS A 33 -1.31 -7.81 2.44
C HIS A 33 -2.74 -7.45 2.87
N LEU A 34 -2.91 -6.46 3.74
CA LEU A 34 -4.22 -5.94 4.13
C LEU A 34 -4.94 -5.32 2.94
N PHE A 35 -4.21 -4.57 2.11
CA PHE A 35 -4.74 -3.96 0.89
C PHE A 35 -5.28 -5.03 -0.08
N HIS A 36 -4.52 -6.11 -0.34
CA HIS A 36 -4.97 -7.22 -1.17
C HIS A 36 -6.16 -7.99 -0.59
N LYS A 37 -6.35 -7.96 0.73
CA LYS A 37 -7.51 -8.53 1.42
C LYS A 37 -8.73 -7.60 1.46
N ALA A 38 -8.66 -6.45 0.80
CA ALA A 38 -9.69 -5.39 0.87
C ALA A 38 -9.93 -4.82 2.29
N ALA A 39 -8.99 -5.02 3.22
CA ALA A 39 -8.96 -4.34 4.52
C ALA A 39 -8.36 -2.94 4.35
N PHE A 40 -9.03 -2.10 3.55
CA PHE A 40 -8.47 -0.84 3.06
C PHE A 40 -8.22 0.16 4.18
N ARG A 41 -9.07 0.20 5.21
CA ARG A 41 -8.90 1.15 6.31
C ARG A 41 -7.59 0.89 7.04
N GLU A 42 -7.37 -0.35 7.43
CA GLU A 42 -6.18 -0.79 8.15
C GLU A 42 -4.92 -0.66 7.29
N ALA A 43 -5.03 -0.99 6.00
CA ALA A 43 -3.94 -0.82 5.05
C ALA A 43 -3.54 0.65 4.88
N LEU A 44 -4.50 1.55 4.69
CA LEU A 44 -4.26 2.99 4.51
C LEU A 44 -3.73 3.64 5.79
N ASP A 45 -4.24 3.26 6.96
CA ASP A 45 -3.74 3.73 8.25
C ASP A 45 -2.25 3.33 8.43
N LEU A 46 -1.87 2.10 8.02
CA LEU A 46 -0.47 1.67 8.02
C LEU A 46 0.39 2.40 6.98
N PHE A 47 -0.09 2.58 5.75
CA PHE A 47 0.64 3.34 4.73
C PHE A 47 0.91 4.78 5.18
N TYR A 48 -0.06 5.39 5.86
CA TYR A 48 0.08 6.71 6.46
C TYR A 48 1.15 6.73 7.56
N GLN A 49 1.10 5.78 8.50
CA GLN A 49 2.11 5.66 9.57
C GLN A 49 3.54 5.46 9.02
N LEU A 50 3.66 4.77 7.89
CA LEU A 50 4.93 4.51 7.21
C LEU A 50 5.41 5.69 6.35
N ASN A 51 4.68 6.81 6.31
CA ASN A 51 4.95 7.93 5.40
C ASN A 51 5.10 7.48 3.94
N THR A 52 4.29 6.49 3.53
CA THR A 52 4.32 5.99 2.15
C THR A 52 3.82 7.08 1.21
N ASN A 53 4.48 7.23 0.06
CA ASN A 53 4.05 8.20 -0.94
C ASN A 53 2.61 7.90 -1.39
N PRO A 54 1.66 8.84 -1.23
CA PRO A 54 0.27 8.62 -1.60
C PRO A 54 0.08 8.31 -3.08
N ILE A 55 0.99 8.75 -3.97
CA ILE A 55 0.94 8.42 -5.40
C ILE A 55 1.12 6.91 -5.61
N ASP A 56 2.03 6.27 -4.87
CA ASP A 56 2.25 4.82 -4.96
C ASP A 56 1.03 4.05 -4.44
N VAL A 57 0.39 4.55 -3.37
CA VAL A 57 -0.83 3.97 -2.81
C VAL A 57 -2.00 4.09 -3.78
N LEU A 58 -2.18 5.25 -4.41
CA LEU A 58 -3.21 5.46 -5.43
C LEU A 58 -2.97 4.61 -6.67
N GLY A 59 -1.71 4.39 -7.05
CA GLY A 59 -1.33 3.46 -8.12
C GLY A 59 -1.80 2.03 -7.86
N MET A 60 -1.75 1.57 -6.60
CA MET A 60 -2.30 0.25 -6.22
C MET A 60 -3.82 0.19 -6.35
N CYS A 61 -4.53 1.29 -6.09
CA CYS A 61 -5.99 1.39 -6.28
C CYS A 61 -6.40 1.28 -7.75
N ALA A 62 -5.53 1.62 -8.70
CA ALA A 62 -5.86 1.60 -10.13
C ALA A 62 -6.26 0.20 -10.63
N ASN A 63 -5.79 -0.86 -9.97
CA ASN A 63 -6.20 -2.24 -10.27
C ASN A 63 -7.62 -2.58 -9.80
N PHE A 64 -8.18 -1.80 -8.88
CA PHE A 64 -9.54 -1.96 -8.35
C PHE A 64 -10.57 -1.04 -9.01
N LEU A 65 -10.11 -0.08 -9.82
CA LEU A 65 -11.01 0.75 -10.60
C LEU A 65 -11.60 -0.10 -11.75
N PRO A 66 -12.91 -0.05 -11.98
CA PRO A 66 -13.53 -0.55 -13.19
C PRO A 66 -12.82 0.00 -14.44
N ASP A 67 -12.74 -0.78 -15.52
CA ASP A 67 -11.97 -0.41 -16.73
C ASP A 67 -12.30 0.98 -17.27
N HIS A 68 -13.55 1.42 -17.13
CA HIS A 68 -13.99 2.75 -17.54
C HIS A 68 -13.38 3.89 -16.70
N LEU A 69 -13.03 3.64 -15.43
CA LEU A 69 -12.40 4.62 -14.54
C LEU A 69 -10.86 4.59 -14.59
N ARG A 70 -10.25 3.48 -15.01
CA ARG A 70 -8.78 3.34 -15.14
C ARG A 70 -8.17 4.32 -16.15
N SER A 71 -8.93 4.67 -17.18
CA SER A 71 -8.50 5.66 -18.20
C SER A 71 -8.27 7.07 -17.64
N TYR A 72 -8.80 7.39 -16.45
CA TYR A 72 -8.64 8.70 -15.81
C TYR A 72 -7.45 8.78 -14.84
N THR A 73 -6.78 7.66 -14.54
CA THR A 73 -5.62 7.64 -13.61
C THR A 73 -4.28 7.84 -14.32
N THR A 74 -4.24 7.71 -15.64
CA THR A 74 -3.03 7.96 -16.43
C THR A 74 -2.87 9.46 -16.67
N TYR A 75 -1.81 10.04 -16.12
CA TYR A 75 -1.40 11.40 -16.46
C TYR A 75 -0.43 11.38 -17.67
N PRO A 76 -0.59 12.26 -18.66
CA PRO A 76 -1.69 13.22 -18.81
C PRO A 76 -2.98 12.51 -19.21
N ALA A 77 -4.11 12.98 -18.68
CA ALA A 77 -5.41 12.43 -19.04
C ALA A 77 -5.66 12.64 -20.55
N PRO A 78 -6.15 11.63 -21.29
CA PRO A 78 -6.46 11.81 -22.70
C PRO A 78 -7.56 12.88 -22.84
N LEU A 79 -7.24 13.96 -23.56
CA LEU A 79 -8.19 15.02 -23.89
C LEU A 79 -9.38 14.38 -24.62
N LYS A 80 -10.57 14.42 -24.01
CA LYS A 80 -11.82 14.08 -24.70
C LYS A 80 -12.03 15.10 -25.81
N VAL A 81 -11.58 14.78 -27.02
CA VAL A 81 -12.04 15.47 -28.23
C VAL A 81 -13.48 15.02 -28.50
N SER A 82 -14.43 15.90 -28.18
CA SER A 82 -15.82 15.69 -28.57
C SER A 82 -15.92 15.79 -30.09
N PRO A 83 -16.52 14.82 -30.80
CA PRO A 83 -16.73 14.95 -32.23
C PRO A 83 -17.72 16.08 -32.48
N LEU A 84 -17.30 17.05 -33.29
CA LEU A 84 -18.16 18.12 -33.81
C LEU A 84 -19.35 17.48 -34.51
N SER A 85 -20.56 17.82 -34.04
CA SER A 85 -21.84 17.44 -34.65
C SER A 85 -22.05 18.15 -35.99
#